data_AF-A0A562BYH5-F1
#
_entry.id   AF-A0A562BYH5-F1
#
_cell.length_a   1.000
_cell.length_b   1.000
_cell.length_c   1.000
_cell.angle_alpha   90.00
_cell.angle_beta   90.00
_cell.angle_gamma   90.00
#
_symmetry.space_group_name_H-M   'P 1'
#
loop_
_entity.id
_entity.type
_entity.pdbx_description
1 polymer ?
#
loop_
_entity_poly.entity_id
_entity_poly.type
_entity_poly.pdbx_seq_one_letter_code
_entity_poly.pdbx_strand_id
1 'polypeptide(L)' 'MKLVYSGTRLPGLPKADGIKVVNPVHFAGVKKEAKAVYLNGDYPNIKAAYEEVGVKVHPVSDLLPKAKQEG' A
#
# COMPACT_ATOMS: atom_id res chain seq x y z
N MET A 1 9.03 -1.20 -7.56
CA MET A 1 8.59 -1.76 -6.26
C MET A 1 7.16 -1.30 -5.97
N LYS A 2 6.33 -2.15 -5.35
CA LYS A 2 5.01 -1.79 -4.81
C LYS A 2 5.15 -1.56 -3.31
N LEU A 3 4.68 -0.44 -2.78
CA LEU A 3 4.65 -0.21 -1.34
C LEU A 3 3.23 -0.41 -0.82
N VAL A 4 3.13 -1.06 0.33
CA VAL A 4 1.87 -1.29 1.01
C VAL A 4 1.99 -0.69 2.40
N TYR A 5 1.27 0.39 2.66
CA TYR A 5 1.20 0.96 4.00
C TYR A 5 0.08 0.29 4.77
N SER A 6 0.43 -0.40 5.85
CA SER A 6 -0.55 -1.06 6.72
C SER A 6 -0.09 -1.03 8.17
N GLY A 7 -0.97 -0.54 9.05
CA GLY A 7 -0.78 -0.63 10.51
C GLY A 7 -1.11 -2.02 11.08
N THR A 8 -1.77 -2.87 10.29
CA THR A 8 -2.16 -4.23 10.67
C THR A 8 -1.54 -5.27 9.74
N ARG A 9 -1.48 -6.53 10.18
CA ARG A 9 -1.09 -7.63 9.28
C ARG A 9 -2.12 -7.78 8.17
N LEU A 10 -1.64 -8.03 6.96
CA LEU A 10 -2.45 -8.28 5.76
C LEU A 10 -2.41 -9.78 5.41
N PRO A 11 -3.23 -10.63 6.04
CA PRO A 11 -3.34 -12.02 5.66
C PRO A 11 -3.90 -12.10 4.24
N GLY A 12 -3.15 -12.68 3.31
CA GLY A 12 -3.54 -12.78 1.89
C GLY A 12 -2.79 -11.82 0.96
N LEU A 13 -1.94 -10.93 1.47
CA LEU A 13 -1.05 -10.17 0.59
C LEU A 13 -0.12 -11.15 -0.15
N PRO A 14 -0.10 -11.18 -1.49
CA PRO A 14 0.76 -12.09 -2.22
C PRO A 14 2.21 -11.80 -1.84
N LYS A 15 2.97 -12.85 -1.50
CA LYS A 15 4.45 -12.79 -1.41
C LYS A 15 5.01 -12.70 -2.83
N ALA A 16 4.66 -11.65 -3.55
CA ALA A 16 5.22 -11.35 -4.85
C ALA A 16 6.54 -10.60 -4.66
N ASP A 17 7.54 -10.99 -5.44
CA ASP A 17 8.80 -10.28 -5.51
C ASP A 17 8.53 -8.80 -5.83
N GLY A 18 8.98 -7.91 -4.93
CA GLY A 18 8.82 -6.47 -5.08
C GLY A 18 7.59 -5.83 -4.42
N ILE A 19 6.86 -6.53 -3.55
CA ILE A 19 5.91 -5.89 -2.59
C ILE A 19 6.60 -5.66 -1.25
N LYS A 20 6.61 -4.41 -0.79
CA LYS A 20 7.19 -4.02 0.50
C LYS A 20 6.10 -3.46 1.41
N VAL A 21 5.83 -4.15 2.50
CA VAL A 21 4.92 -3.67 3.54
C VAL A 21 5.69 -2.73 4.48
N VAL A 22 5.12 -1.56 4.73
CA VAL A 22 5.65 -0.55 5.65
C VAL A 22 4.54 -0.13 6.60
N ASN A 23 4.92 0.13 7.83
CA ASN A 23 3.98 0.67 8.79
C ASN A 23 3.85 2.19 8.55
N PRO A 24 2.63 2.71 8.31
CA PRO A 24 2.37 4.14 8.06
C PRO A 24 2.80 5.04 9.21
N VAL A 25 2.86 4.53 10.45
CA VAL A 25 3.37 5.28 11.61
C VAL A 25 4.84 5.68 11.44
N HIS A 26 5.63 4.91 10.67
CA HIS A 26 7.03 5.22 10.37
C HIS A 26 7.19 5.91 9.01
N PHE A 27 6.14 6.50 8.47
CA PHE A 27 6.21 7.27 7.24
C PHE A 27 7.04 8.54 7.47
N ALA A 28 8.28 8.53 6.96
CA ALA A 28 9.20 9.67 7.00
C ALA A 28 9.23 10.45 5.66
N GLY A 29 8.43 10.03 4.67
CA GLY A 29 8.38 10.67 3.36
C GLY A 29 8.31 9.68 2.20
N VAL A 30 8.18 10.25 1.01
CA VAL A 30 8.01 9.52 -0.26
C VAL A 30 9.24 8.68 -0.59
N LYS A 31 9.03 7.39 -0.78
CA LYS A 31 10.03 6.48 -1.36
C LYS A 31 10.02 6.62 -2.89
N LYS A 32 11.05 7.25 -3.46
CA LYS A 32 11.17 7.44 -4.93
C LYS A 32 11.24 6.14 -5.74
N GLU A 33 11.62 5.03 -5.12
CA GLU A 33 11.69 3.70 -5.76
C GLU A 33 10.30 3.02 -5.90
N ALA A 34 9.27 3.62 -5.29
CA ALA A 34 7.90 3.15 -5.35
C ALA A 34 7.28 3.46 -6.72
N LYS A 35 6.92 2.41 -7.46
CA LYS A 35 6.18 2.53 -8.72
C LYS A 35 4.66 2.60 -8.49
N ALA A 36 4.19 2.02 -7.40
CA ALA A 36 2.79 2.03 -6.99
C ALA A 36 2.71 1.97 -5.46
N VAL A 37 1.73 2.67 -4.90
CA VAL A 37 1.49 2.71 -3.45
C VAL A 37 0.09 2.21 -3.16
N TYR A 38 -0.04 1.38 -2.15
CA TYR A 38 -1.29 0.80 -1.69
C TYR A 38 -1.50 1.14 -0.22
N LEU A 39 -2.68 1.63 0.15
CA LEU A 39 -3.01 2.02 1.52
C LEU A 39 -4.04 1.06 2.11
N ASN A 40 -3.74 0.50 3.29
CA ASN A 40 -4.68 -0.27 4.09
C ASN A 40 -5.35 0.63 5.14
N GLY A 41 -6.29 1.46 4.69
CA GLY A 41 -6.99 2.43 5.52
C GLY A 41 -6.85 3.85 4.99
N ASP A 42 -7.34 4.81 5.77
CA ASP A 42 -7.34 6.21 5.41
C ASP A 42 -6.07 6.90 5.92
N TYR A 43 -5.14 7.17 5.01
CA TYR A 43 -3.88 7.86 5.30
C TYR A 43 -3.70 9.06 4.35
N PRO A 44 -4.43 10.16 4.59
CA PRO A 44 -4.45 11.31 3.69
C PRO A 44 -3.06 11.95 3.55
N ASN A 45 -2.26 11.97 4.62
CA ASN A 45 -0.89 12.49 4.59
C ASN A 45 0.03 11.71 3.64
N ILE A 46 -0.08 10.38 3.64
CA ILE A 46 0.72 9.52 2.76
C ILE A 46 0.22 9.65 1.33
N LYS A 47 -1.11 9.62 1.15
CA LYS A 47 -1.74 9.78 -0.16
C LYS A 47 -1.29 11.09 -0.83
N ALA A 48 -1.45 12.22 -0.14
CA ALA A 48 -1.06 13.54 -0.63
C ALA A 48 0.43 13.59 -1.02
N ALA A 49 1.32 13.12 -0.14
CA ALA A 49 2.76 13.13 -0.40
C ALA A 49 3.15 12.35 -1.67
N TYR A 50 2.50 11.21 -1.93
CA TYR A 50 2.75 10.43 -3.14
C TYR A 50 2.07 11.03 -4.38
N GLU A 51 0.88 11.61 -4.26
CA GLU A 51 0.21 12.28 -5.38
C GLU A 51 0.95 13.56 -5.80
N GLU A 52 1.54 14.31 -4.87
CA GLU A 52 2.39 15.49 -5.15
C GLU A 52 3.61 15.15 -6.03
N VAL A 53 4.15 13.93 -5.90
CA VAL A 53 5.26 13.46 -6.75
C VAL A 53 4.79 12.68 -7.98
N GLY A 54 3.49 12.65 -8.25
CA GLY A 54 2.90 11.96 -9.41
C GLY A 54 2.81 10.44 -9.30
N VAL A 55 2.92 9.88 -8.08
CA VAL A 55 2.78 8.44 -7.84
C VAL A 55 1.33 8.11 -7.53
N LYS A 56 0.75 7.18 -8.29
CA LYS A 56 -0.63 6.72 -8.06
C LYS A 56 -0.76 5.92 -6.78
N VAL A 57 -1.77 6.27 -6.01
CA VAL A 57 -2.12 5.64 -4.73
C VAL A 57 -3.42 4.87 -4.90
N HIS A 58 -3.38 3.60 -4.53
CA HIS A 58 -4.50 2.65 -4.64
C HIS A 58 -4.90 2.12 -3.25
N PRO A 59 -6.13 1.62 -3.08
CA PRO A 59 -6.50 0.88 -1.88
C PRO A 59 -5.82 -0.49 -1.86
N VAL A 60 -5.42 -0.98 -0.67
CA VAL A 60 -4.81 -2.32 -0.52
C VAL A 60 -5.74 -3.44 -0.99
N SER A 61 -7.06 -3.22 -0.95
CA SER A 61 -8.07 -4.16 -1.43
C SER A 61 -7.90 -4.55 -2.91
N ASP A 62 -7.19 -3.72 -3.68
CA ASP A 62 -6.86 -3.99 -5.09
C ASP A 62 -5.73 -5.04 -5.23
N LEU A 63 -4.87 -5.15 -4.21
CA LEU A 63 -3.79 -6.13 -4.13
C LEU A 63 -4.19 -7.43 -3.45
N LEU A 64 -5.11 -7.35 -2.50
CA LEU A 64 -5.60 -8.55 -1.83
C LEU A 64 -6.41 -9.34 -2.86
N PRO A 65 -6.16 -10.67 -2.98
CA PRO A 65 -7.08 -11.50 -3.75
C PRO A 65 -8.46 -11.26 -3.15
N LYS A 66 -9.45 -10.90 -3.98
CA LYS A 66 -10.85 -10.87 -3.56
C LYS A 66 -11.06 -12.19 -2.84
N ALA A 67 -11.20 -12.15 -1.51
CA ALA A 67 -11.65 -13.31 -0.78
C ALA A 67 -12.93 -13.69 -1.51
N LYS A 68 -12.93 -14.83 -2.19
CA LYS A 68 -14.20 -15.42 -2.60
C LYS A 68 -15.02 -15.42 -1.31
N GLN A 69 -16.09 -14.64 -1.28
CA GLN A 69 -17.24 -15.02 -0.49
C GLN A 69 -17.63 -16.42 -1.00
N GLU A 70 -16.99 -17.46 -0.47
CA GLU A 70 -17.64 -18.74 -0.26
C GLU A 70 -18.51 -18.45 0.98
N GLY A 71 -19.83 -18.49 0.94
CA GLY A 71 -20.77 -19.25 0.12
C GLY A 71 -21.85 -19.67 1.10
#